data_AF-B2AY10-F1
#
_entry.id   AF-B2AY10-F1
#
_cell.length_a   1.000
_cell.length_b   1.000
_cell.length_c   1.000
_cell.angle_alpha   90.00
_cell.angle_beta   90.00
_cell.angle_gamma   90.00
#
_symmetry.space_group_name_H-M   'P 1'
#
loop_
_entity.id
_entity.type
_entity.pdbx_description
1 polymer ?
#
loop_
_entity_poly.entity_id
_entity_poly.type
_entity_poly.pdbx_seq_one_letter_code
_entity_poly.pdbx_strand_id
1 'polypeptide(L)'
;MLCDSSRNDSILTEEFSFATALETAHPLGIPTFGVPIDEQGLIPSELDHILSTWSPSERDNKRKPHVLYTVPSGQNPTGATQGPERRKQIYDICSKHDLVIIEDEPYYYLQLPPTITPTPTPAPSNTTDFLDSLLPTLLSMDTDGRVIRMDSFSKVLVPGSRLGWLTASDQLVERFLRHAEVANQGPSGFSQVILHKLLDETWGHEGYLKWLMVLQREYTERRNTLFKACEEYLPKEVVSWGVVRAGMFQWLHLDHTLHPDSRTKSILEIEEEIFESCIDKGVLIARGSWFRAQQEVAPTGLFFRATFAAATPGNMTEAIRRLGEAVRESFRL
;
A
#
# COMPACT_ATOMS: atom_id res chain seq x y z
N MET A 1 -0.16 22.31 -11.90
CA MET A 1 -0.63 21.07 -11.25
C MET A 1 -0.46 19.90 -12.20
N LEU A 2 -0.12 18.72 -11.67
CA LEU A 2 0.05 17.49 -12.45
C LEU A 2 -1.27 17.08 -13.12
N CYS A 3 -2.37 17.08 -12.37
CA CYS A 3 -3.73 16.88 -12.90
C CYS A 3 -4.59 18.14 -12.69
N ASP A 4 -5.55 18.35 -13.58
CA ASP A 4 -6.53 19.43 -13.51
C ASP A 4 -7.89 18.94 -14.03
N SER A 5 -8.96 19.18 -13.27
CA SER A 5 -10.31 18.77 -13.64
C SER A 5 -10.84 19.56 -14.83
N SER A 6 -10.39 20.80 -15.05
CA SER A 6 -10.77 21.60 -16.22
C SER A 6 -10.22 21.02 -17.52
N ARG A 7 -9.16 20.21 -17.44
CA ARG A 7 -8.58 19.50 -18.57
C ARG A 7 -9.15 18.10 -18.73
N ASN A 8 -10.10 17.67 -17.89
CA ASN A 8 -10.57 16.29 -17.82
C ASN A 8 -9.44 15.29 -17.55
N ASP A 9 -8.46 15.67 -16.74
CA ASP A 9 -7.37 14.78 -16.32
C ASP A 9 -7.88 13.74 -15.30
N SER A 10 -7.14 12.65 -15.19
CA SER A 10 -7.37 11.54 -14.27
C SER A 10 -6.04 10.91 -13.82
N ILE A 11 -6.11 10.05 -12.81
CA ILE A 11 -4.94 9.34 -12.24
C ILE A 11 -5.14 7.83 -12.40
N LEU A 12 -4.10 7.11 -12.81
CA LEU A 12 -4.06 5.66 -12.68
C LEU A 12 -3.53 5.26 -11.30
N THR A 13 -4.07 4.19 -10.73
CA THR A 13 -3.58 3.58 -9.49
C THR A 13 -3.90 2.09 -9.47
N GLU A 14 -3.39 1.33 -8.51
CA GLU A 14 -3.85 -0.03 -8.26
C GLU A 14 -5.36 -0.08 -8.02
N GLU A 15 -6.04 -1.15 -8.48
CA GLU A 15 -7.50 -1.30 -8.33
C GLU A 15 -7.98 -1.23 -6.88
N PHE A 16 -7.14 -1.65 -5.94
CA PHE A 16 -7.23 -1.32 -4.51
C PHE A 16 -6.06 -0.44 -4.15
N SER A 17 -6.31 0.77 -3.67
CA SER A 17 -5.28 1.77 -3.38
C SER A 17 -5.49 2.38 -1.99
N PHE A 18 -4.55 3.20 -1.55
CA PHE A 18 -4.66 3.87 -0.26
C PHE A 18 -5.85 4.82 -0.26
N ALA A 19 -6.86 4.53 0.59
CA ALA A 19 -8.10 5.29 0.65
C ALA A 19 -7.87 6.82 0.72
N THR A 20 -6.92 7.30 1.53
CA THR A 20 -6.65 8.74 1.64
C THR A 20 -6.01 9.33 0.38
N ALA A 21 -5.28 8.55 -0.42
CA ALA A 21 -4.81 9.01 -1.74
C ALA A 21 -5.99 9.22 -2.70
N LEU A 22 -6.96 8.30 -2.70
CA LEU A 22 -8.20 8.43 -3.46
C LEU A 22 -9.03 9.63 -2.98
N GLU A 23 -9.24 9.74 -1.66
CA GLU A 23 -9.97 10.84 -1.01
C GLU A 23 -9.29 12.20 -1.20
N THR A 24 -7.99 12.24 -1.51
CA THR A 24 -7.29 13.47 -1.89
C THR A 24 -7.62 13.90 -3.32
N ALA A 25 -7.78 12.95 -4.24
CA ALA A 25 -8.04 13.23 -5.65
C ALA A 25 -9.52 13.56 -5.94
N HIS A 26 -10.45 12.79 -5.34
CA HIS A 26 -11.89 12.90 -5.65
C HIS A 26 -12.48 14.31 -5.47
N PRO A 27 -12.25 15.02 -4.34
CA PRO A 27 -12.80 16.36 -4.13
C PRO A 27 -12.26 17.42 -5.11
N LEU A 28 -11.12 17.15 -5.76
CA LEU A 28 -10.55 18.00 -6.80
C LEU A 28 -11.19 17.78 -8.18
N GLY A 29 -12.16 16.86 -8.29
CA GLY A 29 -12.77 16.46 -9.56
C GLY A 29 -11.86 15.59 -10.43
N ILE A 30 -10.81 15.00 -9.84
CA ILE A 30 -9.87 14.11 -10.51
C ILE A 30 -10.26 12.66 -10.19
N PRO A 31 -10.89 11.93 -11.14
CA PRO A 31 -11.20 10.53 -10.92
C PRO A 31 -9.94 9.67 -11.00
N THR A 32 -10.00 8.54 -10.31
CA THR A 32 -8.98 7.48 -10.33
C THR A 32 -9.48 6.30 -11.16
N PHE A 33 -8.58 5.70 -11.93
CA PHE A 33 -8.85 4.47 -12.69
C PHE A 33 -7.96 3.36 -12.17
N GLY A 34 -8.57 2.24 -11.77
CA GLY A 34 -7.89 1.10 -11.19
C GLY A 34 -7.23 0.23 -12.26
N VAL A 35 -5.94 -0.03 -12.09
CA VAL A 35 -5.20 -1.04 -12.83
C VAL A 35 -5.28 -2.35 -12.05
N PRO A 36 -5.69 -3.46 -12.69
CA PRO A 36 -5.73 -4.77 -12.03
C PRO A 36 -4.40 -5.14 -11.36
N ILE A 37 -4.49 -5.87 -10.25
CA ILE A 37 -3.34 -6.31 -9.46
C ILE A 37 -3.28 -7.84 -9.32
N ASP A 38 -2.07 -8.36 -9.09
CA ASP A 38 -1.83 -9.72 -8.65
C ASP A 38 -1.03 -9.75 -7.32
N GLU A 39 -0.51 -10.90 -6.93
CA GLU A 39 0.31 -11.05 -5.70
C GLU A 39 1.57 -10.17 -5.68
N GLN A 40 2.02 -9.66 -6.84
CA GLN A 40 3.13 -8.72 -6.97
C GLN A 40 2.66 -7.27 -7.18
N GLY A 41 1.35 -7.00 -7.08
CA GLY A 41 0.76 -5.68 -7.22
C GLY A 41 0.34 -5.38 -8.65
N LEU A 42 0.44 -4.11 -9.05
CA LEU A 42 0.04 -3.61 -10.37
C LEU A 42 0.52 -4.49 -11.53
N ILE A 43 -0.39 -4.93 -12.40
CA ILE A 43 -0.09 -5.81 -13.54
C ILE A 43 0.37 -4.96 -14.75
N PRO A 44 1.60 -5.12 -15.26
CA PRO A 44 2.12 -4.27 -16.34
C PRO A 44 1.36 -4.42 -17.66
N SER A 45 0.94 -5.65 -18.03
CA SER A 45 0.19 -5.85 -19.27
C SER A 45 -1.16 -5.13 -19.25
N GLU A 46 -1.82 -5.06 -18.10
CA GLU A 46 -3.08 -4.35 -17.94
C GLU A 46 -2.88 -2.84 -17.95
N LEU A 47 -1.79 -2.34 -17.34
CA LEU A 47 -1.40 -0.93 -17.45
C LEU A 47 -1.21 -0.51 -18.91
N ASP A 48 -0.43 -1.29 -19.67
CA ASP A 48 -0.16 -1.01 -21.09
C ASP A 48 -1.44 -1.12 -21.92
N HIS A 49 -2.29 -2.10 -21.63
CA HIS A 49 -3.57 -2.30 -22.30
C HIS A 49 -4.48 -1.08 -22.09
N ILE A 50 -4.73 -0.68 -20.84
CA ILE A 50 -5.57 0.48 -20.50
C ILE A 50 -5.07 1.74 -21.21
N LEU A 51 -3.76 1.98 -21.22
CA LEU A 51 -3.17 3.17 -21.85
C LEU A 51 -3.22 3.09 -23.38
N SER A 52 -3.06 1.91 -23.97
CA SER A 52 -3.05 1.71 -25.43
C SER A 52 -4.44 1.72 -26.05
N THR A 53 -5.46 1.30 -25.31
CA THR A 53 -6.87 1.26 -25.75
C THR A 53 -7.70 2.42 -25.19
N TRP A 54 -7.05 3.42 -24.59
CA TRP A 54 -7.76 4.51 -23.92
C TRP A 54 -8.68 5.26 -24.87
N SER A 55 -9.99 5.17 -24.61
CA SER A 55 -11.04 5.88 -25.32
C SER A 55 -11.75 6.86 -24.38
N PRO A 56 -11.64 8.19 -24.59
CA PRO A 56 -12.33 9.18 -23.76
C PRO A 56 -13.86 9.02 -23.75
N SER A 57 -14.47 8.61 -24.87
CA SER A 57 -15.93 8.48 -24.96
C SER A 57 -16.51 7.39 -24.06
N GLU A 58 -15.69 6.42 -23.64
CA GLU A 58 -16.08 5.35 -22.72
C GLU A 58 -15.82 5.70 -21.24
N ARG A 59 -15.22 6.86 -20.98
CA ARG A 59 -14.69 7.26 -19.66
C ARG A 59 -15.02 8.71 -19.38
N ASP A 60 -16.28 9.11 -19.59
CA ASP A 60 -16.78 10.46 -19.31
C ASP A 60 -15.94 11.60 -19.91
N ASN A 61 -15.44 11.39 -21.14
CA ASN A 61 -14.55 12.30 -21.86
C ASN A 61 -13.23 12.62 -21.13
N LYS A 62 -12.80 11.75 -20.20
CA LYS A 62 -11.50 11.85 -19.54
C LYS A 62 -10.37 11.61 -20.53
N ARG A 63 -9.39 12.51 -20.52
CA ARG A 63 -8.17 12.37 -21.33
C ARG A 63 -7.41 11.13 -20.87
N LYS A 64 -6.55 10.62 -21.76
CA LYS A 64 -5.61 9.57 -21.41
C LYS A 64 -4.80 9.99 -20.17
N PRO A 65 -4.75 9.19 -19.10
CA PRO A 65 -4.01 9.53 -17.88
C PRO A 65 -2.52 9.66 -18.19
N HIS A 66 -1.89 10.64 -17.56
CA HIS A 66 -0.44 10.89 -17.62
C HIS A 66 0.20 10.89 -16.21
N VAL A 67 -0.51 10.37 -15.21
CA VAL A 67 -0.03 10.20 -13.84
C VAL A 67 -0.41 8.81 -13.34
N LEU A 68 0.58 8.09 -12.81
CA LEU A 68 0.40 6.84 -12.06
C LEU A 68 0.74 7.10 -10.59
N TYR A 69 -0.18 6.81 -9.67
CA TYR A 69 0.10 6.68 -8.24
C TYR A 69 0.23 5.20 -7.91
N THR A 70 1.36 4.80 -7.33
CA THR A 70 1.62 3.40 -6.94
C THR A 70 2.33 3.32 -5.60
N VAL A 71 2.08 2.23 -4.87
CA VAL A 71 2.78 1.86 -3.64
C VAL A 71 3.54 0.54 -3.91
N PRO A 72 4.80 0.59 -4.39
CA PRO A 72 5.49 -0.61 -4.90
C PRO A 72 5.91 -1.61 -3.82
N SER A 73 6.11 -1.16 -2.59
CA SER A 73 6.57 -1.99 -1.46
C SER A 73 5.51 -2.04 -0.36
N GLY A 74 4.98 -3.23 -0.07
CA GLY A 74 3.98 -3.42 0.99
C GLY A 74 2.69 -2.64 0.72
N GLN A 75 2.20 -2.77 -0.51
CA GLN A 75 1.08 -2.01 -1.09
C GLN A 75 -0.09 -1.89 -0.10
N ASN A 76 -0.67 -0.70 0.03
CA ASN A 76 -1.83 -0.49 0.87
C ASN A 76 -3.10 -0.53 0.02
N PRO A 77 -3.99 -1.52 0.16
CA PRO A 77 -4.13 -2.41 1.33
C PRO A 77 -3.54 -3.83 1.19
N THR A 78 -3.09 -4.24 0.01
CA THR A 78 -2.92 -5.66 -0.33
C THR A 78 -1.70 -6.35 0.29
N GLY A 79 -0.71 -5.58 0.74
CA GLY A 79 0.59 -6.07 1.17
C GLY A 79 1.49 -6.55 0.02
N ALA A 80 1.01 -6.45 -1.24
CA ALA A 80 1.76 -6.86 -2.41
C ALA A 80 3.07 -6.07 -2.56
N THR A 81 4.08 -6.68 -3.15
CA THR A 81 5.38 -6.04 -3.36
C THR A 81 5.91 -6.36 -4.74
N GLN A 82 6.17 -5.32 -5.53
CA GLN A 82 6.69 -5.42 -6.88
C GLN A 82 8.17 -5.81 -6.85
N GLY A 83 8.53 -6.90 -7.51
CA GLY A 83 9.93 -7.28 -7.74
C GLY A 83 10.66 -6.38 -8.74
N PRO A 84 11.98 -6.55 -8.93
CA PRO A 84 12.78 -5.69 -9.81
C PRO A 84 12.28 -5.69 -11.26
N GLU A 85 11.96 -6.87 -11.80
CA GLU A 85 11.46 -7.03 -13.17
C GLU A 85 10.11 -6.35 -13.34
N ARG A 86 9.24 -6.48 -12.33
CA ARG A 86 7.92 -5.84 -12.30
C ARG A 86 8.03 -4.32 -12.35
N ARG A 87 8.89 -3.74 -11.49
CA ARG A 87 9.16 -2.29 -11.46
C ARG A 87 9.73 -1.80 -12.79
N LYS A 88 10.67 -2.55 -13.39
CA LYS A 88 11.24 -2.22 -14.69
C LYS A 88 10.18 -2.19 -15.79
N GLN A 89 9.31 -3.19 -15.86
CA GLN A 89 8.22 -3.23 -16.85
C GLN A 89 7.26 -2.04 -16.69
N ILE A 90 6.88 -1.71 -15.45
CA ILE A 90 6.03 -0.54 -15.16
C ILE A 90 6.71 0.75 -15.61
N TYR A 91 8.00 0.92 -15.29
CA TYR A 91 8.78 2.09 -15.70
C TYR A 91 8.86 2.20 -17.24
N ASP A 92 9.17 1.11 -17.95
CA ASP A 92 9.25 1.08 -19.42
C ASP A 92 7.91 1.49 -20.06
N ILE A 93 6.78 1.01 -19.51
CA ILE A 93 5.43 1.36 -19.99
C ILE A 93 5.10 2.82 -19.69
N CYS A 94 5.45 3.32 -18.50
CA CYS A 94 5.29 4.72 -18.15
C CYS A 94 6.13 5.61 -19.08
N SER A 95 7.34 5.18 -19.46
CA SER A 95 8.15 5.87 -20.45
C SER A 95 7.52 5.86 -21.84
N LYS A 96 7.06 4.70 -22.32
CA LYS A 96 6.33 4.52 -23.60
C LYS A 96 5.10 5.44 -23.72
N HIS A 97 4.37 5.64 -22.64
CA HIS A 97 3.12 6.39 -22.63
C HIS A 97 3.21 7.79 -22.02
N ASP A 98 4.42 8.22 -21.65
CA ASP A 98 4.72 9.52 -21.05
C ASP A 98 3.97 9.82 -19.74
N LEU A 99 4.02 8.88 -18.79
CA LEU A 99 3.44 9.06 -17.45
C LEU A 99 4.48 9.59 -16.46
N VAL A 100 4.04 10.51 -15.59
CA VAL A 100 4.71 10.81 -14.32
C VAL A 100 4.32 9.73 -13.31
N ILE A 101 5.29 9.24 -12.55
CA ILE A 101 5.07 8.21 -11.52
C ILE A 101 5.17 8.86 -10.15
N ILE A 102 4.11 8.76 -9.35
CA ILE A 102 4.12 9.04 -7.92
C ILE A 102 4.37 7.71 -7.21
N GLU A 103 5.61 7.51 -6.77
CA GLU A 103 6.05 6.35 -6.00
C GLU A 103 5.89 6.68 -4.51
N ASP A 104 4.81 6.21 -3.87
CA ASP A 104 4.59 6.38 -2.43
C ASP A 104 5.19 5.20 -1.66
N GLU A 105 6.25 5.45 -0.89
CA GLU A 105 7.11 4.43 -0.29
C GLU A 105 7.26 4.57 1.24
N PRO A 106 6.15 4.65 2.00
CA PRO A 106 6.21 4.77 3.46
C PRO A 106 6.74 3.50 4.14
N TYR A 107 6.75 2.36 3.44
CA TYR A 107 7.11 1.04 3.97
C TYR A 107 8.38 0.46 3.33
N TYR A 108 9.12 1.23 2.53
CA TYR A 108 10.27 0.74 1.77
C TYR A 108 11.28 -0.08 2.60
N TYR A 109 11.56 0.37 3.83
CA TYR A 109 12.51 -0.28 4.74
C TYR A 109 11.90 -1.42 5.56
N LEU A 110 10.61 -1.69 5.42
CA LEU A 110 9.91 -2.82 6.03
C LEU A 110 9.82 -4.01 5.07
N GLN A 111 10.84 -4.25 4.25
CA GLN A 111 10.93 -5.45 3.41
C GLN A 111 11.23 -6.67 4.29
N LEU A 112 10.37 -7.67 4.27
CA LEU A 112 10.39 -8.81 5.18
C LEU A 112 10.89 -10.07 4.45
N PRO A 113 11.51 -11.03 5.16
CA PRO A 113 11.91 -12.29 4.57
C PRO A 113 10.73 -13.00 3.86
N PRO A 114 10.93 -13.50 2.63
CA PRO A 114 9.86 -13.99 1.76
C PRO A 114 9.26 -15.32 2.24
N THR A 115 9.97 -16.06 3.11
CA THR A 115 9.51 -17.34 3.65
C THR A 115 9.25 -17.24 5.14
N ILE A 116 8.26 -18.03 5.60
CA ILE A 116 7.99 -18.26 7.01
C ILE A 116 8.59 -19.62 7.34
N THR A 117 9.83 -19.63 7.80
CA THR A 117 10.57 -20.85 8.13
C THR A 117 10.74 -20.99 9.65
N PRO A 118 10.77 -22.21 10.21
CA PRO A 118 11.06 -22.43 11.63
C PRO A 118 12.44 -21.91 12.02
N THR A 119 13.39 -22.01 11.09
CA THR A 119 14.71 -21.40 11.16
C THR A 119 14.64 -19.99 10.58
N PRO A 120 14.97 -18.93 11.34
CA PRO A 120 14.97 -17.58 10.81
C PRO A 120 15.90 -17.45 9.60
N THR A 121 15.47 -16.76 8.55
CA THR A 121 16.41 -16.27 7.53
C THR A 121 17.45 -15.42 8.24
N PRO A 122 18.77 -15.60 8.00
CA PRO A 122 19.79 -14.80 8.66
C PRO A 122 19.48 -13.32 8.41
N ALA A 123 19.31 -12.55 9.49
CA ALA A 123 19.20 -11.12 9.37
C ALA A 123 20.51 -10.56 8.78
N PRO A 124 20.46 -9.45 8.03
CA PRO A 124 21.67 -8.82 7.52
C PRO A 124 22.67 -8.57 8.66
N SER A 125 23.94 -8.94 8.43
CA SER A 125 24.95 -8.91 9.48
C SER A 125 25.48 -7.49 9.75
N ASN A 126 25.36 -6.62 8.75
CA ASN A 126 25.83 -5.25 8.75
C ASN A 126 24.95 -4.36 7.84
N THR A 127 25.21 -3.06 7.84
CA THR A 127 24.38 -2.07 7.10
C THR A 127 24.52 -2.16 5.59
N THR A 128 25.66 -2.64 5.07
CA THR A 128 25.86 -2.84 3.62
C THR A 128 25.01 -4.00 3.13
N ASP A 129 25.10 -5.15 3.80
CA ASP A 129 24.25 -6.32 3.49
C ASP A 129 22.76 -5.95 3.56
N PHE A 130 22.38 -5.11 4.53
CA PHE A 130 21.00 -4.63 4.66
C PHE A 130 20.58 -3.82 3.44
N LEU A 131 21.38 -2.86 2.99
CA LEU A 131 21.07 -2.05 1.81
C LEU A 131 21.03 -2.91 0.53
N ASP A 132 21.97 -3.82 0.36
CA ASP A 132 22.03 -4.73 -0.80
C ASP A 132 20.85 -5.71 -0.84
N SER A 133 20.20 -5.97 0.30
CA SER A 133 19.01 -6.81 0.38
C SER A 133 17.71 -6.12 -0.05
N LEU A 134 17.70 -4.78 -0.15
CA LEU A 134 16.50 -4.01 -0.49
C LEU A 134 16.25 -4.03 -1.99
N LEU A 135 14.98 -4.22 -2.38
CA LEU A 135 14.53 -4.11 -3.76
C LEU A 135 14.78 -2.70 -4.30
N PRO A 136 15.25 -2.55 -5.56
CA PRO A 136 15.46 -1.24 -6.18
C PRO A 136 14.16 -0.45 -6.29
N THR A 137 14.21 0.86 -6.06
CA THR A 137 13.07 1.78 -6.21
C THR A 137 12.80 2.11 -7.69
N LEU A 138 11.60 2.58 -8.02
CA LEU A 138 11.34 3.15 -9.35
C LEU A 138 12.25 4.36 -9.60
N LEU A 139 12.50 5.17 -8.56
CA LEU A 139 13.46 6.27 -8.63
C LEU A 139 14.87 5.81 -9.03
N SER A 140 15.33 4.65 -8.57
CA SER A 140 16.66 4.12 -8.93
C SER A 140 16.78 3.73 -10.41
N MET A 141 15.64 3.57 -11.09
CA MET A 141 15.55 3.28 -12.52
C MET A 141 15.25 4.53 -13.37
N ASP A 142 15.04 5.70 -12.73
CA ASP A 142 14.55 6.90 -13.38
C ASP A 142 15.63 7.62 -14.19
N THR A 143 15.70 7.29 -15.47
CA THR A 143 16.54 7.98 -16.46
C THR A 143 15.88 9.21 -17.07
N ASP A 144 14.56 9.31 -16.96
CA ASP A 144 13.75 10.33 -17.65
C ASP A 144 13.41 11.51 -16.73
N GLY A 145 13.63 11.37 -15.41
CA GLY A 145 13.24 12.35 -14.41
C GLY A 145 11.73 12.40 -14.15
N ARG A 146 11.03 11.28 -14.40
CA ARG A 146 9.57 11.13 -14.33
C ARG A 146 9.05 10.62 -12.99
N VAL A 147 9.92 10.19 -12.08
CA VAL A 147 9.54 9.65 -10.78
C VAL A 147 9.53 10.75 -9.73
N ILE A 148 8.42 10.84 -9.01
CA ILE A 148 8.26 11.59 -7.76
C ILE A 148 8.15 10.56 -6.65
N ARG A 149 9.25 10.32 -5.96
CA ARG A 149 9.27 9.43 -4.79
C ARG A 149 8.83 10.19 -3.55
N MET A 150 7.92 9.62 -2.78
CA MET A 150 7.47 10.14 -1.49
C MET A 150 7.94 9.23 -0.35
N ASP A 151 8.63 9.82 0.62
CA ASP A 151 9.12 9.15 1.82
C ASP A 151 8.55 9.83 3.08
N SER A 152 8.44 9.10 4.18
CA SER A 152 7.93 9.63 5.44
C SER A 152 8.57 9.00 6.66
N PHE A 153 8.81 9.80 7.70
CA PHE A 153 9.20 9.28 9.01
C PHE A 153 8.05 8.62 9.77
N SER A 154 6.83 8.63 9.22
CA SER A 154 5.64 8.15 9.92
C SER A 154 5.70 6.68 10.30
N LYS A 155 6.33 5.83 9.48
CA LYS A 155 6.32 4.37 9.65
C LYS A 155 7.67 3.79 10.03
N VAL A 156 8.67 4.66 10.11
CA VAL A 156 10.04 4.30 10.49
C VAL A 156 10.48 4.94 11.81
N LEU A 157 9.85 6.05 12.23
CA LEU A 157 10.14 6.70 13.52
C LEU A 157 8.85 7.02 14.29
N VAL A 158 8.08 8.01 13.83
CA VAL A 158 6.91 8.52 14.57
C VAL A 158 5.95 9.30 13.66
N PRO A 159 4.68 8.86 13.50
CA PRO A 159 3.66 9.58 12.71
C PRO A 159 3.39 11.00 13.20
N GLY A 160 3.47 11.22 14.53
CA GLY A 160 3.23 12.51 15.17
C GLY A 160 4.21 13.62 14.77
N SER A 161 5.38 13.28 14.19
CA SER A 161 6.33 14.28 13.69
C SER A 161 5.77 15.11 12.53
N ARG A 162 4.82 14.55 11.77
CA ARG A 162 4.27 15.12 10.52
C ARG A 162 5.38 15.49 9.53
N LEU A 163 6.43 14.67 9.45
CA LEU A 163 7.63 14.96 8.66
C LEU A 163 7.88 13.86 7.61
N GLY A 164 8.16 14.31 6.39
CA GLY A 164 8.47 13.49 5.22
C GLY A 164 9.15 14.36 4.16
N TRP A 165 9.47 13.77 3.02
CA TRP A 165 10.12 14.47 1.92
C TRP A 165 9.72 13.81 0.60
N LEU A 166 10.03 14.50 -0.50
CA LEU A 166 9.97 13.93 -1.84
C LEU A 166 11.33 14.01 -2.52
N THR A 167 11.59 13.07 -3.42
CA THR A 167 12.76 13.07 -4.32
C THR A 167 12.26 13.02 -5.76
N ALA A 168 12.61 14.01 -6.57
CA ALA A 168 12.16 14.16 -7.95
C ALA A 168 13.12 15.05 -8.75
N SER A 169 12.88 15.21 -10.06
CA SER A 169 13.61 16.17 -10.89
C SER A 169 13.41 17.62 -10.42
N ASP A 170 14.44 18.47 -10.62
CA ASP A 170 14.47 19.85 -10.11
C ASP A 170 13.25 20.67 -10.53
N GLN A 171 12.78 20.50 -11.78
CA GLN A 171 11.59 21.16 -12.28
C GLN A 171 10.32 20.80 -11.48
N LEU A 172 10.17 19.53 -11.09
CA LEU A 172 9.02 19.07 -10.29
C LEU A 172 9.15 19.57 -8.84
N VAL A 173 10.36 19.56 -8.29
CA VAL A 173 10.64 20.09 -6.94
C VAL A 173 10.33 21.59 -6.87
N GLU A 174 10.75 22.40 -7.86
CA GLU A 174 10.44 23.83 -7.90
C GLU A 174 8.92 24.08 -7.87
N ARG A 175 8.16 23.33 -8.67
CA ARG A 175 6.70 23.46 -8.71
C ARG A 175 6.03 23.03 -7.41
N PHE A 176 6.56 21.99 -6.76
CA PHE A 176 6.11 21.60 -5.43
C PHE A 176 6.39 22.69 -4.38
N LEU A 177 7.60 23.27 -4.38
CA LEU A 177 7.99 24.33 -3.45
C LEU A 177 7.07 25.56 -3.57
N ARG A 178 6.76 26.01 -4.80
CA ARG A 178 5.81 27.11 -5.03
C ARG A 178 4.42 26.83 -4.46
N HIS A 179 3.95 25.58 -4.57
CA HIS A 179 2.68 25.20 -3.96
C HIS A 179 2.78 25.15 -2.42
N ALA A 180 3.86 24.58 -1.89
CA ALA A 180 4.09 24.49 -0.46
C ALA A 180 4.10 25.88 0.20
N GLU A 181 4.76 26.88 -0.39
CA GLU A 181 4.83 28.27 0.11
C GLU A 181 3.44 28.88 0.37
N VAL A 182 2.44 28.53 -0.42
CA VAL A 182 1.08 29.08 -0.32
C VAL A 182 0.06 28.12 0.30
N ALA A 183 0.47 26.89 0.61
CA ALA A 183 -0.40 25.85 1.18
C ALA A 183 -0.01 25.50 2.62
N ASN A 184 1.23 25.08 2.85
CA ASN A 184 1.66 24.52 4.14
C ASN A 184 2.94 25.14 4.72
N GLN A 185 3.68 25.94 3.93
CA GLN A 185 4.97 26.59 4.21
C GLN A 185 6.15 25.67 4.60
N GLY A 186 5.89 24.44 5.03
CA GLY A 186 6.90 23.46 5.42
C GLY A 186 6.57 22.77 6.76
N PRO A 187 7.34 21.73 7.13
CA PRO A 187 7.12 21.01 8.38
C PRO A 187 7.55 21.83 9.60
N SER A 188 6.98 21.52 10.77
CA SER A 188 7.32 22.16 12.04
C SER A 188 8.83 22.18 12.31
N GLY A 189 9.38 23.37 12.59
CA GLY A 189 10.80 23.53 12.93
C GLY A 189 11.21 22.75 14.17
N PHE A 190 10.32 22.59 15.16
CA PHE A 190 10.59 21.75 16.33
C PHE A 190 10.74 20.27 15.95
N SER A 191 9.86 19.75 15.09
CA SER A 191 9.99 18.37 14.58
C SER A 191 11.30 18.20 13.81
N GLN A 192 11.66 19.17 12.96
CA GLN A 192 12.91 19.15 12.21
C GLN A 192 14.14 19.09 13.13
N VAL A 193 14.22 19.96 14.14
CA VAL A 193 15.37 19.98 15.07
C VAL A 193 15.46 18.70 15.88
N ILE A 194 14.35 18.17 16.39
CA ILE A 194 14.36 16.92 17.15
C ILE A 194 14.87 15.76 16.29
N LEU A 195 14.35 15.63 15.07
CA LEU A 195 14.80 14.57 14.15
C LEU A 195 16.24 14.78 13.70
N HIS A 196 16.68 16.01 13.48
CA HIS A 196 18.08 16.31 13.16
C HIS A 196 19.03 15.91 14.30
N LYS A 197 18.72 16.27 15.55
CA LYS A 197 19.52 15.86 16.73
C LYS A 197 19.64 14.34 16.84
N LEU A 198 18.57 13.61 16.54
CA LEU A 198 18.58 12.15 16.58
C LEU A 198 19.35 11.55 15.40
N LEU A 199 18.96 11.91 14.17
CA LEU A 199 19.41 11.24 12.96
C LEU A 199 20.80 11.66 12.50
N ASP A 200 21.21 12.91 12.77
CA ASP A 200 22.50 13.45 12.36
C ASP A 200 23.51 13.40 13.52
N GLU A 201 23.22 14.12 14.62
CA GLU A 201 24.20 14.28 15.71
C GLU A 201 24.36 13.03 16.60
N THR A 202 23.30 12.22 16.76
CA THR A 202 23.33 11.06 17.67
C THR A 202 23.57 9.74 16.94
N TRP A 203 22.74 9.42 15.93
CA TRP A 203 22.81 8.14 15.24
C TRP A 203 23.74 8.17 14.03
N GLY A 204 23.75 9.28 13.29
CA GLY A 204 24.27 9.31 11.93
C GLY A 204 23.58 8.28 11.01
N HIS A 205 24.08 8.17 9.78
CA HIS A 205 23.54 7.23 8.80
C HIS A 205 23.62 5.77 9.28
N GLU A 206 24.75 5.36 9.84
CA GLU A 206 24.95 3.98 10.30
C GLU A 206 24.00 3.61 11.45
N GLY A 207 23.82 4.49 12.43
CA GLY A 207 22.88 4.27 13.53
C GLY A 207 21.43 4.20 13.05
N TYR A 208 21.05 5.05 12.09
CA TYR A 208 19.72 4.99 11.49
C TYR A 208 19.48 3.68 10.72
N LEU A 209 20.46 3.21 9.93
CA LEU A 209 20.36 1.91 9.25
C LEU A 209 20.26 0.75 10.24
N LYS A 210 21.04 0.77 11.33
CA LYS A 210 20.93 -0.21 12.42
C LYS A 210 19.53 -0.19 13.07
N TRP A 211 18.95 0.98 13.27
CA TRP A 211 17.56 1.11 13.73
C TRP A 211 16.57 0.48 12.76
N LEU A 212 16.71 0.72 11.45
CA LEU A 212 15.85 0.13 10.43
C LEU A 212 15.96 -1.40 10.39
N MET A 213 17.17 -1.97 10.58
CA MET A 213 17.37 -3.41 10.71
C MET A 213 16.62 -3.99 11.92
N VAL A 214 16.64 -3.29 13.07
CA VAL A 214 15.85 -3.69 14.24
C VAL A 214 14.36 -3.64 13.91
N LEU A 215 13.89 -2.57 13.26
CA LEU A 215 12.49 -2.41 12.87
C LEU A 215 12.03 -3.52 11.91
N GLN A 216 12.85 -3.89 10.93
CA GLN A 216 12.59 -5.00 10.00
C GLN A 216 12.41 -6.32 10.76
N ARG A 217 13.28 -6.60 11.75
CA ARG A 217 13.17 -7.81 12.58
C ARG A 217 11.86 -7.83 13.37
N GLU A 218 11.52 -6.74 14.05
CA GLU A 218 10.26 -6.65 14.82
C GLU A 218 9.02 -6.86 13.95
N TYR A 219 8.99 -6.24 12.76
CA TYR A 219 7.86 -6.44 11.84
C TYR A 219 7.84 -7.83 11.22
N THR A 220 8.99 -8.50 11.08
CA THR A 220 9.06 -9.91 10.65
C THR A 220 8.39 -10.82 11.68
N GLU A 221 8.69 -10.65 12.96
CA GLU A 221 8.09 -11.44 14.05
C GLU A 221 6.58 -11.20 14.14
N ARG A 222 6.15 -9.95 13.99
CA ARG A 222 4.73 -9.57 13.97
C ARG A 222 3.98 -10.18 12.79
N ARG A 223 4.53 -10.10 11.58
CA ARG A 223 4.00 -10.74 10.38
C ARG A 223 3.85 -12.25 10.58
N ASN A 224 4.89 -12.91 11.10
CA ASN A 224 4.86 -14.35 11.37
C ASN A 224 3.80 -14.72 12.41
N THR A 225 3.63 -13.91 13.45
CA THR A 225 2.60 -14.12 14.49
C THR A 225 1.20 -14.06 13.89
N LEU A 226 0.90 -12.99 13.14
CA LEU A 226 -0.41 -12.82 12.50
C LEU A 226 -0.67 -13.94 11.50
N PHE A 227 0.32 -14.29 10.67
CA PHE A 227 0.20 -15.38 9.69
C PHE A 227 -0.11 -16.72 10.36
N LYS A 228 0.59 -17.05 11.46
CA LYS A 228 0.30 -18.27 12.24
C LYS A 228 -1.12 -18.26 12.79
N ALA A 229 -1.60 -17.11 13.29
CA ALA A 229 -2.97 -16.99 13.75
C ALA A 229 -3.99 -17.21 12.61
N CYS A 230 -3.70 -16.70 11.40
CA CYS A 230 -4.52 -16.97 10.22
C CYS A 230 -4.58 -18.47 9.91
N GLU A 231 -3.42 -19.15 9.93
CA GLU A 231 -3.31 -20.60 9.70
C GLU A 231 -4.08 -21.44 10.72
N GLU A 232 -4.20 -20.97 11.96
CA GLU A 232 -4.83 -21.69 13.07
C GLU A 232 -6.34 -21.44 13.13
N TYR A 233 -6.79 -20.21 12.86
CA TYR A 233 -8.17 -19.81 13.19
C TYR A 233 -9.07 -19.43 12.02
N LEU A 234 -8.55 -19.10 10.83
CA LEU A 234 -9.41 -18.75 9.69
C LEU A 234 -9.93 -20.03 8.98
N PRO A 235 -11.19 -20.05 8.53
CA PRO A 235 -11.74 -21.17 7.76
C PRO A 235 -11.15 -21.17 6.33
N LYS A 236 -10.18 -22.04 6.07
CA LYS A 236 -9.39 -22.11 4.83
C LYS A 236 -10.21 -22.52 3.60
N GLU A 237 -11.38 -23.10 3.83
CA GLU A 237 -12.36 -23.45 2.81
C GLU A 237 -13.01 -22.21 2.17
N VAL A 238 -12.99 -21.04 2.83
CA VAL A 238 -13.58 -19.80 2.31
C VAL A 238 -12.65 -18.59 2.39
N VAL A 239 -11.54 -18.66 3.14
CA VAL A 239 -10.58 -17.55 3.26
C VAL A 239 -9.21 -17.95 2.71
N SER A 240 -8.62 -17.09 1.89
CA SER A 240 -7.27 -17.23 1.35
C SER A 240 -6.42 -15.99 1.63
N TRP A 241 -5.12 -16.18 1.81
CA TRP A 241 -4.16 -15.10 2.06
C TRP A 241 -2.74 -15.53 1.66
N GLY A 242 -1.92 -14.56 1.26
CA GLY A 242 -0.53 -14.76 0.87
C GLY A 242 0.46 -14.34 1.96
N VAL A 243 1.73 -14.74 1.78
CA VAL A 243 2.83 -14.28 2.65
C VAL A 243 3.21 -12.84 2.29
N VAL A 244 3.05 -11.93 3.25
CA VAL A 244 3.42 -10.52 3.10
C VAL A 244 4.93 -10.36 3.04
N ARG A 245 5.43 -9.68 1.99
CA ARG A 245 6.87 -9.48 1.72
C ARG A 245 7.38 -8.10 2.09
N ALA A 246 6.50 -7.13 2.33
CA ALA A 246 6.89 -5.85 2.90
C ALA A 246 5.71 -5.16 3.60
N GLY A 247 6.00 -4.20 4.47
CA GLY A 247 5.01 -3.35 5.12
C GLY A 247 4.33 -4.01 6.32
N MET A 248 3.05 -3.70 6.51
CA MET A 248 2.35 -3.97 7.78
C MET A 248 0.90 -4.45 7.62
N PHE A 249 0.53 -4.93 6.43
CA PHE A 249 -0.85 -5.29 6.08
C PHE A 249 -0.92 -6.71 5.55
N GLN A 250 -1.84 -7.49 6.10
CA GLN A 250 -2.28 -8.78 5.59
C GLN A 250 -3.62 -8.59 4.89
N TRP A 251 -3.67 -9.00 3.63
CA TRP A 251 -4.88 -8.99 2.82
C TRP A 251 -5.52 -10.37 2.83
N LEU A 252 -6.80 -10.41 3.18
CA LEU A 252 -7.60 -11.61 3.35
C LEU A 252 -8.68 -11.61 2.28
N HIS A 253 -8.67 -12.61 1.41
CA HIS A 253 -9.69 -12.79 0.38
C HIS A 253 -10.69 -13.83 0.84
N LEU A 254 -11.98 -13.47 0.85
CA LEU A 254 -13.07 -14.36 1.16
C LEU A 254 -13.78 -14.73 -0.15
N ASP A 255 -13.92 -16.02 -0.42
CA ASP A 255 -14.66 -16.50 -1.59
C ASP A 255 -16.16 -16.28 -1.38
N HIS A 256 -16.63 -15.10 -1.76
CA HIS A 256 -18.02 -14.71 -1.61
C HIS A 256 -18.98 -15.63 -2.38
N THR A 257 -18.51 -16.41 -3.37
CA THR A 257 -19.39 -17.28 -4.18
C THR A 257 -19.89 -18.46 -3.36
N LEU A 258 -19.15 -18.85 -2.33
CA LEU A 258 -19.48 -19.91 -1.37
C LEU A 258 -20.43 -19.43 -0.26
N HIS A 259 -20.69 -18.13 -0.15
CA HIS A 259 -21.60 -17.60 0.86
C HIS A 259 -23.04 -18.09 0.59
N PRO A 260 -23.79 -18.57 1.61
CA PRO A 260 -25.13 -19.14 1.40
C PRO A 260 -26.14 -18.15 0.80
N ASP A 261 -25.92 -16.85 1.02
CA ASP A 261 -26.77 -15.77 0.50
C ASP A 261 -26.15 -15.07 -0.73
N SER A 262 -25.13 -15.65 -1.40
CA SER A 262 -24.41 -15.04 -2.53
C SER A 262 -25.28 -14.69 -3.75
N ARG A 263 -26.47 -15.31 -3.84
CA ARG A 263 -27.45 -15.03 -4.91
C ARG A 263 -28.43 -13.91 -4.56
N THR A 264 -28.56 -13.57 -3.29
CA THR A 264 -29.57 -12.63 -2.79
C THR A 264 -28.97 -11.37 -2.19
N LYS A 265 -27.73 -11.43 -1.70
CA LYS A 265 -26.98 -10.29 -1.16
C LYS A 265 -25.81 -9.95 -2.07
N SER A 266 -25.55 -8.66 -2.22
CA SER A 266 -24.34 -8.14 -2.84
C SER A 266 -23.11 -8.40 -1.97
N ILE A 267 -21.92 -8.34 -2.58
CA ILE A 267 -20.65 -8.43 -1.86
C ILE A 267 -20.55 -7.38 -0.75
N LEU A 268 -21.05 -6.16 -0.99
CA LEU A 268 -20.98 -5.07 -0.01
C LEU A 268 -21.88 -5.32 1.20
N GLU A 269 -23.05 -5.92 1.00
CA GLU A 269 -23.93 -6.32 2.12
C GLU A 269 -23.30 -7.42 2.96
N ILE A 270 -22.71 -8.44 2.32
CA ILE A 270 -21.99 -9.51 3.03
C ILE A 270 -20.77 -8.95 3.78
N GLU A 271 -20.03 -8.02 3.17
CA GLU A 271 -18.89 -7.35 3.81
C GLU A 271 -19.31 -6.56 5.06
N GLU A 272 -20.42 -5.81 4.99
CA GLU A 272 -20.95 -5.04 6.13
C GLU A 272 -21.37 -5.97 7.27
N GLU A 273 -22.12 -7.04 6.99
CA GLU A 273 -22.57 -8.00 8.01
C GLU A 273 -21.38 -8.66 8.74
N ILE A 274 -20.35 -9.07 8.01
CA ILE A 274 -19.13 -9.63 8.61
C ILE A 274 -18.39 -8.56 9.42
N PHE A 275 -18.32 -7.32 8.92
CA PHE A 275 -17.68 -6.20 9.60
C PHE A 275 -18.38 -5.85 10.92
N GLU A 276 -19.71 -5.75 10.94
CA GLU A 276 -20.50 -5.53 12.14
C GLU A 276 -20.33 -6.68 13.15
N SER A 277 -20.36 -7.94 12.68
CA SER A 277 -20.09 -9.10 13.53
C SER A 277 -18.68 -9.10 14.14
N CYS A 278 -17.68 -8.59 13.41
CA CYS A 278 -16.33 -8.38 13.95
C CYS A 278 -16.33 -7.33 15.07
N ILE A 279 -17.05 -6.20 14.89
CA ILE A 279 -17.18 -5.15 15.90
C ILE A 279 -17.83 -5.70 17.17
N ASP A 280 -18.93 -6.45 17.04
CA ASP A 280 -19.63 -7.07 18.18
C ASP A 280 -18.73 -8.05 18.95
N LYS A 281 -17.84 -8.75 18.24
CA LYS A 281 -16.82 -9.62 18.84
C LYS A 281 -15.60 -8.85 19.35
N GLY A 282 -15.54 -7.53 19.18
CA GLY A 282 -14.46 -6.66 19.67
C GLY A 282 -13.20 -6.71 18.82
N VAL A 283 -13.33 -6.85 17.50
CA VAL A 283 -12.24 -6.75 16.52
C VAL A 283 -12.55 -5.69 15.49
N LEU A 284 -11.59 -4.79 15.28
CA LEU A 284 -11.65 -3.83 14.19
C LEU A 284 -10.77 -4.31 13.04
N ILE A 285 -11.36 -4.43 11.85
CA ILE A 285 -10.68 -4.75 10.60
C ILE A 285 -11.12 -3.76 9.51
N ALA A 286 -10.26 -3.47 8.53
CA ALA A 286 -10.65 -2.56 7.46
C ALA A 286 -11.32 -3.33 6.31
N ARG A 287 -12.49 -2.83 5.88
CA ARG A 287 -13.24 -3.35 4.73
C ARG A 287 -12.45 -3.12 3.44
N GLY A 288 -12.47 -4.11 2.55
CA GLY A 288 -11.79 -4.02 1.27
C GLY A 288 -12.41 -2.99 0.34
N SER A 289 -13.73 -2.81 0.42
CA SER A 289 -14.47 -1.81 -0.36
C SER A 289 -13.95 -0.38 -0.19
N TRP A 290 -13.45 -0.02 1.00
CA TRP A 290 -12.90 1.32 1.29
C TRP A 290 -11.66 1.67 0.46
N PHE A 291 -10.98 0.66 -0.08
CA PHE A 291 -9.73 0.85 -0.82
C PHE A 291 -9.94 0.83 -2.34
N ARG A 292 -11.16 0.63 -2.84
CA ARG A 292 -11.40 0.51 -4.29
C ARG A 292 -11.17 1.85 -4.98
N ALA A 293 -10.35 1.84 -6.02
CA ALA A 293 -10.05 3.02 -6.85
C ALA A 293 -11.30 3.56 -7.57
N GLN A 294 -12.31 2.71 -7.77
CA GLN A 294 -13.55 3.02 -8.47
C GLN A 294 -14.73 2.49 -7.66
N GLN A 295 -15.36 3.37 -6.89
CA GLN A 295 -16.45 3.03 -5.96
C GLN A 295 -17.76 2.74 -6.71
N GLU A 296 -17.94 3.35 -7.88
CA GLU A 296 -19.12 3.24 -8.74
C GLU A 296 -19.19 1.92 -9.52
N VAL A 297 -18.06 1.23 -9.68
CA VAL A 297 -18.00 -0.09 -10.31
C VAL A 297 -18.47 -1.13 -9.28
N ALA A 298 -19.06 -2.25 -9.71
CA ALA A 298 -19.37 -3.34 -8.78
C ALA A 298 -18.06 -4.01 -8.27
N PRO A 299 -17.96 -4.37 -6.98
CA PRO A 299 -16.79 -5.09 -6.48
C PRO A 299 -16.66 -6.46 -7.15
N THR A 300 -15.42 -6.88 -7.39
CA THR A 300 -15.07 -8.17 -8.02
C THR A 300 -14.71 -9.24 -7.00
N GLY A 301 -14.52 -8.87 -5.74
CA GLY A 301 -14.17 -9.79 -4.66
C GLY A 301 -14.47 -9.18 -3.29
N LEU A 302 -14.48 -10.04 -2.27
CA LEU A 302 -14.70 -9.69 -0.88
C LEU A 302 -13.37 -9.77 -0.12
N PHE A 303 -12.93 -8.66 0.46
CA PHE A 303 -11.63 -8.60 1.09
C PHE A 303 -11.67 -7.86 2.42
N PHE A 304 -10.71 -8.20 3.30
CA PHE A 304 -10.43 -7.44 4.51
C PHE A 304 -8.93 -7.21 4.66
N ARG A 305 -8.55 -6.05 5.21
CA ARG A 305 -7.17 -5.73 5.56
C ARG A 305 -6.98 -5.78 7.07
N ALA A 306 -6.16 -6.72 7.53
CA ALA A 306 -5.66 -6.77 8.91
C ALA A 306 -4.26 -6.14 8.99
N THR A 307 -4.01 -5.27 9.96
CA THR A 307 -2.66 -4.74 10.21
C THR A 307 -1.97 -5.48 11.36
N PHE A 308 -0.68 -5.77 11.22
CA PHE A 308 0.16 -6.33 12.29
C PHE A 308 1.03 -5.30 13.02
N ALA A 309 0.76 -4.00 12.82
CA ALA A 309 1.46 -2.91 13.50
C ALA A 309 0.84 -2.50 14.84
N ALA A 310 -0.50 -2.46 14.91
CA ALA A 310 -1.21 -1.74 15.96
C ALA A 310 -1.31 -2.50 17.30
N ALA A 311 -1.54 -3.81 17.24
CA ALA A 311 -1.80 -4.64 18.41
C ALA A 311 -0.56 -5.40 18.89
N THR A 312 -0.57 -5.87 20.13
CA THR A 312 0.44 -6.81 20.65
C THR A 312 0.28 -8.19 19.99
N PRO A 313 1.33 -9.04 19.98
CA PRO A 313 1.24 -10.41 19.46
C PRO A 313 0.04 -11.21 19.95
N GLY A 314 -0.22 -11.21 21.26
CA GLY A 314 -1.38 -11.93 21.83
C GLY A 314 -2.73 -11.36 21.37
N ASN A 315 -2.87 -10.03 21.31
CA ASN A 315 -4.09 -9.38 20.83
C ASN A 315 -4.30 -9.59 19.33
N MET A 316 -3.24 -9.70 18.53
CA MET A 316 -3.35 -10.05 17.11
C MET A 316 -3.91 -11.45 16.93
N THR A 317 -3.41 -12.43 17.69
CA THR A 317 -3.92 -13.81 17.65
C THR A 317 -5.39 -13.88 18.04
N GLU A 318 -5.76 -13.22 19.15
CA GLU A 318 -7.16 -13.17 19.60
C GLU A 318 -8.07 -12.46 18.59
N ALA A 319 -7.57 -11.40 17.92
CA ALA A 319 -8.32 -10.70 16.89
C ALA A 319 -8.60 -11.59 15.67
N ILE A 320 -7.61 -12.36 15.20
CA ILE A 320 -7.80 -13.30 14.09
C ILE A 320 -8.70 -14.47 14.48
N ARG A 321 -8.64 -14.93 15.74
CA ARG A 321 -9.57 -15.94 16.27
C ARG A 321 -11.02 -15.48 16.14
N ARG A 322 -11.32 -14.27 16.63
CA ARG A 322 -12.65 -13.65 16.57
C ARG A 322 -13.12 -13.34 15.16
N LEU A 323 -12.21 -12.91 14.27
CA LEU A 323 -12.50 -12.77 12.84
C LEU A 323 -12.92 -14.11 12.24
N GLY A 324 -12.19 -15.18 12.54
CA GLY A 324 -12.53 -16.54 12.12
C GLY A 324 -13.91 -16.99 12.62
N GLU A 325 -14.32 -16.60 13.83
CA GLU A 325 -15.68 -16.84 14.33
C GLU A 325 -16.74 -16.07 13.54
N ALA A 326 -16.52 -14.77 13.28
CA ALA A 326 -17.43 -13.96 12.48
C ALA A 326 -17.63 -14.52 11.06
N VAL A 327 -16.55 -14.96 10.41
CA VAL A 327 -16.61 -15.56 9.08
C VAL A 327 -17.36 -16.90 9.11
N ARG A 328 -17.09 -17.78 10.08
CA ARG A 328 -17.83 -19.05 10.19
C ARG A 328 -19.33 -18.84 10.42
N GLU A 329 -19.68 -17.88 11.27
CA GLU A 329 -21.08 -17.51 11.52
C GLU A 329 -21.77 -17.02 10.24
N SER A 330 -21.13 -16.11 9.49
CA SER A 330 -21.67 -15.59 8.23
C SER A 330 -21.82 -16.69 7.16
N PHE A 331 -20.80 -17.53 6.99
CA PHE A 331 -20.77 -18.59 5.97
C PHE A 331 -21.49 -19.88 6.41
N ARG A 332 -21.99 -19.95 7.66
CA ARG A 332 -22.68 -21.11 8.25
C ARG A 332 -21.83 -22.38 8.25
N LEU A 333 -20.56 -22.24 8.65
CA LEU A 333 -19.54 -23.30 8.71
C LEU A 333 -19.44 -23.98 10.07
#